data_AF-A0A521YHL0-F1
#
_entry.id   AF-A0A521YHL0-F1
#
_cell.length_a   1.000
_cell.length_b   1.000
_cell.length_c   1.000
_cell.angle_alpha   90.00
_cell.angle_beta   90.00
_cell.angle_gamma   90.00
#
_symmetry.space_group_name_H-M   'P 1'
#
loop_
_entity.id
_entity.type
_entity.pdbx_description
1 polymer ?
#
loop_
_entity_poly.entity_id
_entity_poly.type
_entity_poly.pdbx_seq_one_letter_code
_entity_poly.pdbx_strand_id
1 'polypeptide(L)'
;MSIGNPAKAFLLAACLAASGGCDSGAAPSPESNPAEWRAPEARYRVDPARNRVWVLTLEGVALYDVKGSKRVAIPLPQWVAVGNAYGCMPDLALGPGGDAVVTSNVVPTLWKIDAETLAVTVHPLALDADTDKDVGFSALTYSAEQGAFFALSYAHGSLWRIDRQLERAQKIELSEPIRGACALAARPRGVRQPMGRFAELCVRTPREIWDVGFAPSRRSAYVTARTRVEYDSCGAS
;
A
#
# COMPACT_ATOMS: atom_id res chain seq x y z
N MET A 1 -56.45 -43.17 -38.53
CA MET A 1 -55.12 -43.04 -37.91
C MET A 1 -55.36 -42.68 -36.44
N SER A 2 -55.58 -43.67 -35.57
CA SER A 2 -54.59 -44.36 -34.71
C SER A 2 -53.94 -43.40 -33.69
N ILE A 3 -54.46 -43.30 -32.45
CA ILE A 3 -54.04 -44.01 -31.20
C ILE A 3 -52.59 -43.64 -30.82
N GLY A 4 -52.20 -43.18 -29.63
CA GLY A 4 -52.86 -43.00 -28.32
C GLY A 4 -51.80 -42.54 -27.29
N ASN A 5 -52.25 -42.03 -26.13
CA ASN A 5 -51.43 -41.93 -24.92
C ASN A 5 -51.23 -43.35 -24.34
N PRO A 6 -50.10 -43.67 -23.68
CA PRO A 6 -50.18 -43.84 -22.23
C PRO A 6 -48.88 -43.65 -21.40
N ALA A 7 -49.14 -43.49 -20.09
CA ALA A 7 -48.45 -44.10 -18.95
C ALA A 7 -47.19 -43.45 -18.31
N LYS A 8 -47.44 -43.06 -17.05
CA LYS A 8 -46.58 -43.00 -15.86
C LYS A 8 -45.56 -44.13 -15.75
N ALA A 9 -44.38 -43.84 -15.17
CA ALA A 9 -43.66 -44.79 -14.33
C ALA A 9 -42.80 -44.08 -13.26
N PHE A 10 -43.08 -44.42 -12.01
CA PHE A 10 -42.26 -44.22 -10.80
C PHE A 10 -41.00 -45.08 -10.88
N LEU A 11 -39.84 -44.57 -10.44
CA LEU A 11 -38.67 -45.36 -10.00
C LEU A 11 -37.90 -44.49 -8.98
N LEU A 12 -38.07 -44.71 -7.66
CA LEU A 12 -37.20 -45.51 -6.79
C LEU A 12 -35.72 -45.09 -6.86
N ALA A 13 -35.34 -44.14 -5.98
CA ALA A 13 -33.94 -43.91 -5.64
C ALA A 13 -33.50 -44.95 -4.60
N ALA A 14 -32.63 -45.87 -5.00
CA ALA A 14 -32.01 -46.85 -4.13
C ALA A 14 -30.84 -46.20 -3.36
N CYS A 15 -30.90 -46.25 -2.03
CA CYS A 15 -29.76 -45.99 -1.16
C CYS A 15 -28.76 -47.14 -1.31
N LEU A 16 -27.58 -46.86 -1.87
CA LEU A 16 -26.40 -47.71 -1.70
C LEU A 16 -25.46 -47.04 -0.69
N ALA A 17 -25.44 -47.60 0.51
CA ALA A 17 -24.37 -47.41 1.47
C ALA A 17 -23.15 -48.21 0.96
N ALA A 18 -22.02 -47.54 0.81
CA ALA A 18 -20.71 -48.17 0.70
C ALA A 18 -19.83 -47.61 1.82
N SER A 19 -19.60 -48.46 2.82
CA SER A 19 -18.67 -48.27 3.91
C SER A 19 -17.26 -48.71 3.52
N GLY A 20 -16.25 -47.97 4.00
CA GLY A 20 -15.00 -48.56 4.47
C GLY A 20 -13.87 -48.67 3.44
N GLY A 21 -13.00 -47.65 3.44
CA GLY A 21 -11.67 -47.70 2.88
C GLY A 21 -10.83 -46.58 3.49
N CYS A 22 -10.31 -46.81 4.71
CA CYS A 22 -9.34 -45.93 5.34
C CYS A 22 -7.99 -46.10 4.65
N ASP A 23 -7.75 -45.37 3.56
CA ASP A 23 -6.40 -45.07 3.14
C ASP A 23 -5.95 -43.81 3.89
N SER A 24 -5.09 -44.02 4.89
CA SER A 24 -4.34 -42.97 5.57
C SER A 24 -3.27 -42.40 4.63
N GLY A 25 -3.70 -41.81 3.52
CA GLY A 25 -2.91 -40.85 2.78
C GLY A 25 -2.96 -39.55 3.56
N ALA A 26 -1.97 -39.32 4.43
CA ALA A 26 -1.75 -38.00 5.01
C ALA A 26 -1.66 -37.00 3.85
N ALA A 27 -2.70 -36.18 3.71
CA ALA A 27 -2.63 -35.01 2.84
C ALA A 27 -1.40 -34.22 3.29
N PRO A 28 -0.51 -33.78 2.38
CA PRO A 28 0.56 -32.87 2.76
C PRO A 28 -0.12 -31.67 3.42
N SER A 29 0.19 -31.46 4.71
CA SER A 29 -0.15 -30.25 5.41
C SER A 29 0.23 -29.05 4.52
N PRO A 30 -0.61 -28.02 4.39
CA PRO A 30 -0.17 -26.76 3.80
C PRO A 30 0.82 -26.11 4.78
N GLU A 31 2.05 -26.63 4.80
CA GLU A 31 3.21 -25.98 5.39
C GLU A 31 3.64 -24.85 4.47
N SER A 32 3.01 -23.71 4.67
CA SER A 32 3.68 -22.41 4.61
C SER A 32 2.74 -21.41 5.25
N ASN A 33 3.00 -21.14 6.53
CA ASN A 33 2.31 -20.10 7.25
C ASN A 33 2.68 -18.75 6.58
N PRO A 34 1.73 -17.96 6.03
CA PRO A 34 2.07 -16.70 5.36
C PRO A 34 2.69 -15.64 6.30
N ALA A 35 2.71 -15.92 7.60
CA ALA A 35 3.31 -15.07 8.63
C ALA A 35 4.85 -15.12 8.67
N GLU A 36 5.50 -16.15 8.13
CA GLU A 36 6.95 -16.39 8.34
C GLU A 36 7.86 -15.42 7.56
N TRP A 37 7.35 -14.78 6.49
CA TRP A 37 8.12 -13.80 5.71
C TRP A 37 7.96 -12.35 6.18
N ARG A 38 7.14 -12.11 7.22
CA ARG A 38 6.88 -10.76 7.72
C ARG A 38 7.87 -10.37 8.82
N ALA A 39 9.00 -9.81 8.42
CA ALA A 39 9.89 -9.12 9.35
C ALA A 39 9.12 -7.97 10.03
N PRO A 40 9.16 -7.86 11.38
CA PRO A 40 8.39 -6.85 12.11
C PRO A 40 8.82 -5.40 11.77
N GLU A 41 10.01 -5.22 11.20
CA GLU A 41 10.58 -3.92 10.80
C GLU A 41 10.60 -3.75 9.28
N ALA A 42 9.57 -4.24 8.58
CA ALA A 42 9.50 -4.14 7.13
C ALA A 42 8.18 -3.53 6.64
N ARG A 43 8.25 -2.83 5.50
CA ARG A 43 7.08 -2.39 4.73
C ARG A 43 6.85 -3.32 3.56
N TYR A 44 5.60 -3.67 3.32
CA TYR A 44 5.19 -4.61 2.28
C TYR A 44 4.31 -3.90 1.27
N ARG A 45 4.50 -4.14 -0.04
CA ARG A 45 3.50 -3.80 -1.07
C ARG A 45 3.29 -4.98 -1.99
N VAL A 46 2.04 -5.38 -2.16
CA VAL A 46 1.67 -6.45 -3.09
C VAL A 46 1.43 -5.82 -4.46
N ASP A 47 2.11 -6.35 -5.48
CA ASP A 47 1.83 -6.07 -6.89
C ASP A 47 1.14 -7.31 -7.49
N PRO A 48 -0.19 -7.37 -7.43
CA PRO A 48 -0.94 -8.55 -7.87
C PRO A 48 -0.86 -8.75 -9.39
N ALA A 49 -0.66 -7.68 -10.16
CA ALA A 49 -0.56 -7.77 -11.62
C ALA A 49 0.66 -8.58 -12.07
N ARG A 50 1.71 -8.64 -11.23
CA ARG A 50 2.95 -9.36 -11.49
C ARG A 50 3.25 -10.47 -10.49
N ASN A 51 2.26 -10.83 -9.67
CA ASN A 51 2.37 -11.88 -8.66
C ASN A 51 3.63 -11.75 -7.78
N ARG A 52 3.88 -10.54 -7.26
CA ARG A 52 5.09 -10.25 -6.48
C ARG A 52 4.82 -9.36 -5.27
N VAL A 53 5.74 -9.39 -4.31
CA VAL A 53 5.71 -8.60 -3.09
C VAL A 53 7.00 -7.81 -2.97
N TRP A 54 6.86 -6.50 -2.86
CA TRP A 54 7.95 -5.58 -2.52
C TRP A 54 8.09 -5.51 -1.02
N VAL A 55 9.34 -5.59 -0.55
CA VAL A 55 9.69 -5.53 0.87
C VAL A 55 10.76 -4.47 1.04
N LEU A 56 10.49 -3.50 1.90
CA LEU A 56 11.44 -2.46 2.29
C LEU A 56 11.84 -2.67 3.75
N THR A 57 13.14 -2.76 4.00
CA THR A 57 13.77 -2.75 5.33
C THR A 57 14.73 -1.58 5.45
N LEU A 58 15.43 -1.42 6.58
CA LEU A 58 16.46 -0.39 6.72
C LEU A 58 17.69 -0.67 5.85
N GLU A 59 17.91 -1.94 5.45
CA GLU A 59 19.00 -2.36 4.59
C GLU A 59 18.71 -2.13 3.09
N GLY A 60 17.46 -1.85 2.72
CA GLY A 60 17.05 -1.54 1.35
C GLY A 60 15.81 -2.30 0.90
N VAL A 61 15.71 -2.55 -0.41
CA VAL A 61 14.54 -3.14 -1.04
C VAL A 61 14.83 -4.55 -1.51
N ALA A 62 13.87 -5.45 -1.30
CA ALA A 62 13.86 -6.77 -1.89
C ALA A 62 12.51 -7.03 -2.57
N LEU A 63 12.55 -7.81 -3.64
CA LEU A 63 11.38 -8.30 -4.35
C LEU A 63 11.27 -9.82 -4.17
N TYR A 64 10.06 -10.27 -3.86
CA TYR A 64 9.71 -11.68 -3.72
C TYR A 64 8.63 -12.04 -4.74
N ASP A 65 8.66 -13.25 -5.29
CA ASP A 65 7.43 -13.86 -5.83
C ASP A 65 6.42 -14.01 -4.69
N VAL A 66 5.11 -13.92 -4.96
CA VAL A 66 4.05 -14.16 -3.96
C VAL A 66 4.18 -15.53 -3.29
N LYS A 67 4.80 -16.52 -3.94
CA LYS A 67 5.14 -17.82 -3.34
C LYS A 67 6.32 -17.78 -2.36
N GLY A 68 6.98 -16.63 -2.20
CA GLY A 68 8.05 -16.37 -1.22
C GLY A 68 9.40 -17.00 -1.54
N SER A 69 9.51 -17.87 -2.54
CA SER A 69 10.68 -18.73 -2.75
C SER A 69 11.87 -18.05 -3.44
N LYS A 70 11.65 -16.97 -4.19
CA LYS A 70 12.72 -16.25 -4.91
C LYS A 70 12.81 -14.82 -4.41
N ARG A 71 13.92 -14.50 -3.74
CA ARG A 71 14.27 -13.15 -3.29
C ARG A 71 15.26 -12.50 -4.26
N VAL A 72 14.97 -11.28 -4.68
CA VAL A 72 15.88 -10.42 -5.45
C VAL A 72 16.14 -9.16 -4.64
N ALA A 73 17.39 -8.97 -4.19
CA ALA A 73 17.80 -7.74 -3.53
C ALA A 73 18.02 -6.63 -4.57
N ILE A 74 17.53 -5.43 -4.30
CA ILE A 74 17.58 -4.29 -5.20
C ILE A 74 18.39 -3.18 -4.52
N PRO A 75 19.65 -2.96 -4.90
CA PRO A 75 20.49 -1.93 -4.29
C PRO A 75 19.96 -0.55 -4.63
N LEU A 76 19.79 0.31 -3.61
CA LEU A 76 19.43 1.71 -3.80
C LEU A 76 20.71 2.57 -3.77
N PRO A 77 21.09 3.22 -4.87
CA PRO A 77 22.28 4.07 -4.90
C PRO A 77 22.16 5.20 -3.88
N GLN A 78 23.23 5.43 -3.11
CA GLN A 78 23.26 6.48 -2.07
C GLN A 78 22.10 6.36 -1.07
N TRP A 79 21.71 5.13 -0.73
CA TRP A 79 20.67 4.88 0.27
C TRP A 79 20.99 5.56 1.60
N VAL A 80 20.07 6.37 2.08
CA VAL A 80 20.17 7.02 3.39
C VAL A 80 18.81 6.93 4.09
N ALA A 81 18.82 6.33 5.26
CA ALA A 81 17.68 6.24 6.16
C ALA A 81 18.15 6.26 7.61
N VAL A 82 17.28 6.71 8.52
CA VAL A 82 17.47 6.55 9.96
C VAL A 82 16.50 5.51 10.52
N GLY A 83 16.97 4.75 11.51
CA GLY A 83 16.19 3.69 12.14
C GLY A 83 15.07 4.20 13.05
N ASN A 84 14.30 3.25 13.58
CA ASN A 84 13.07 3.49 14.36
C ASN A 84 13.26 4.35 15.63
N ALA A 85 14.48 4.45 16.15
CA ALA A 85 14.80 5.30 17.30
C ALA A 85 14.62 6.81 17.01
N TYR A 86 14.70 7.22 15.74
CA TYR A 86 14.66 8.63 15.32
C TYR A 86 13.35 9.02 14.63
N GLY A 87 12.50 8.05 14.29
CA GLY A 87 11.23 8.27 13.64
C GLY A 87 10.71 7.02 12.96
N CYS A 88 9.77 7.18 12.04
CA CYS A 88 9.31 6.05 11.24
C CYS A 88 10.25 5.76 10.08
N MET A 89 10.38 4.47 9.73
CA MET A 89 11.09 4.04 8.53
C MET A 89 10.63 4.80 7.30
N PRO A 90 11.49 4.89 6.27
CA PRO A 90 11.05 5.28 4.95
C PRO A 90 9.89 4.39 4.47
N ASP A 91 9.13 4.90 3.49
CA ASP A 91 7.95 4.21 2.98
C ASP A 91 8.14 3.83 1.51
N LEU A 92 7.33 2.87 1.08
CA LEU A 92 7.30 2.34 -0.28
C LEU A 92 5.87 2.46 -0.82
N ALA A 93 5.71 2.94 -2.04
CA ALA A 93 4.44 2.96 -2.74
C ALA A 93 4.58 2.40 -4.15
N LEU A 94 3.50 1.84 -4.69
CA LEU A 94 3.45 1.45 -6.09
C LEU A 94 2.89 2.60 -6.92
N GLY A 95 3.61 2.95 -7.97
CA GLY A 95 3.16 3.86 -9.01
C GLY A 95 2.16 3.19 -9.96
N PRO A 96 1.58 3.97 -10.89
CA PRO A 96 0.56 3.48 -11.81
C PRO A 96 1.06 2.41 -12.79
N GLY A 97 2.37 2.32 -13.04
CA GLY A 97 2.98 1.27 -13.86
C GLY A 97 3.32 0.00 -13.08
N GLY A 98 3.13 -0.01 -11.75
CA GLY A 98 3.68 -1.01 -10.84
C GLY A 98 5.16 -0.78 -10.51
N ASP A 99 5.72 0.36 -10.91
CA ASP A 99 7.02 0.83 -10.44
C ASP A 99 6.97 1.05 -8.92
N ALA A 100 8.02 0.65 -8.21
CA ALA A 100 8.11 0.93 -6.78
C ALA A 100 8.81 2.28 -6.57
N VAL A 101 8.19 3.14 -5.78
CA VAL A 101 8.77 4.41 -5.34
C VAL A 101 9.06 4.33 -3.86
N VAL A 102 10.29 4.64 -3.49
CA VAL A 102 10.81 4.53 -2.12
C VAL A 102 11.28 5.90 -1.67
N THR A 103 10.94 6.28 -0.44
CA THR A 103 11.38 7.55 0.14
C THR A 103 12.71 7.40 0.87
N SER A 104 13.40 8.52 1.12
CA SER A 104 14.26 8.66 2.30
C SER A 104 13.47 9.34 3.41
N ASN A 105 13.69 8.93 4.66
CA ASN A 105 13.09 9.58 5.82
C ASN A 105 13.93 10.73 6.41
N VAL A 106 15.05 11.10 5.78
CA VAL A 106 15.91 12.22 6.22
C VAL A 106 16.26 13.25 5.15
N VAL A 107 16.23 12.88 3.87
CA VAL A 107 16.50 13.81 2.75
C VAL A 107 15.37 13.77 1.73
N PRO A 108 15.16 14.83 0.92
CA PRO A 108 14.06 14.91 -0.02
C PRO A 108 14.40 14.15 -1.32
N THR A 109 14.79 12.89 -1.19
CA THR A 109 15.19 12.03 -2.31
C THR A 109 14.25 10.82 -2.38
N LEU A 110 13.84 10.50 -3.60
CA LEU A 110 13.10 9.28 -3.91
C LEU A 110 13.93 8.36 -4.79
N TRP A 111 13.69 7.06 -4.67
CA TRP A 111 14.16 6.07 -5.63
C TRP A 111 12.96 5.51 -6.37
N LYS A 112 13.06 5.43 -7.69
CA LYS A 112 12.08 4.74 -8.53
C LYS A 112 12.72 3.49 -9.10
N ILE A 113 12.06 2.37 -8.89
CA ILE A 113 12.47 1.05 -9.35
C ILE A 113 11.50 0.66 -10.47
N ASP A 114 12.04 0.48 -11.67
CA ASP A 114 11.27 0.03 -12.80
C ASP A 114 10.66 -1.36 -12.55
N ALA A 115 9.41 -1.53 -12.96
CA ALA A 115 8.64 -2.72 -12.67
C ALA A 115 9.19 -3.95 -13.41
N GLU A 116 9.73 -3.83 -14.61
CA GLU A 116 10.11 -4.98 -15.43
C GLU A 116 11.61 -5.26 -15.34
N THR A 117 12.42 -4.21 -15.43
CA THR A 117 13.88 -4.28 -15.50
C THR A 117 14.54 -4.22 -14.13
N LEU A 118 13.81 -3.80 -13.10
CA LEU A 118 14.33 -3.49 -11.76
C LEU A 118 15.43 -2.42 -11.77
N ALA A 119 15.55 -1.64 -12.86
CA ALA A 119 16.47 -0.53 -12.94
C ALA A 119 16.08 0.55 -11.93
N VAL A 120 17.06 1.02 -11.17
CA VAL A 120 16.86 2.04 -10.13
C VAL A 120 17.28 3.40 -10.67
N THR A 121 16.42 4.39 -10.50
CA THR A 121 16.70 5.80 -10.78
C THR A 121 16.55 6.61 -9.48
N VAL A 122 17.42 7.60 -9.30
CA VAL A 122 17.46 8.47 -8.11
C VAL A 122 16.85 9.81 -8.47
N HIS A 123 15.95 10.31 -7.63
CA HIS A 123 15.15 11.51 -7.86
C HIS A 123 15.25 12.45 -6.66
N PRO A 124 16.25 13.34 -6.61
CA PRO A 124 16.24 14.46 -5.69
C PRO A 124 15.09 15.41 -6.04
N LEU A 125 14.23 15.72 -5.07
CA LEU A 125 13.06 16.55 -5.29
C LEU A 125 13.38 18.04 -5.15
N ALA A 126 12.90 18.84 -6.09
CA ALA A 126 12.80 20.28 -5.91
C ALA A 126 11.60 20.60 -5.01
N LEU A 127 11.86 21.07 -3.78
CA LEU A 127 10.82 21.52 -2.85
C LEU A 127 10.43 22.97 -3.16
N ASP A 128 9.14 23.29 -3.13
CA ASP A 128 8.63 24.65 -3.32
C ASP A 128 8.58 25.49 -2.03
N ALA A 129 8.80 24.85 -0.89
CA ALA A 129 8.81 25.43 0.45
C ALA A 129 9.79 24.64 1.33
N ASP A 130 10.05 25.13 2.54
CA ASP A 130 10.88 24.44 3.55
C ASP A 130 12.25 23.96 3.03
N THR A 131 12.82 24.64 2.02
CA THR A 131 14.13 24.27 1.42
C THR A 131 15.29 24.44 2.38
N ASP A 132 15.07 25.16 3.48
CA ASP A 132 15.99 25.39 4.59
C ASP A 132 15.90 24.31 5.69
N LYS A 133 15.02 23.30 5.53
CA LYS A 133 14.80 22.24 6.52
C LYS A 133 15.29 20.89 6.00
N ASP A 134 15.70 20.04 6.92
CA ASP A 134 15.91 18.62 6.65
C ASP A 134 14.55 17.93 6.47
N VAL A 135 14.11 17.84 5.21
CA VAL A 135 12.84 17.22 4.84
C VAL A 135 13.09 15.80 4.33
N GLY A 136 12.64 14.81 5.10
CA GLY A 136 12.47 13.44 4.65
C GLY A 136 11.02 12.96 4.82
N PHE A 137 10.67 11.85 4.17
CA PHE A 137 9.32 11.31 4.15
C PHE A 137 9.25 9.89 4.74
N SER A 138 8.28 9.67 5.62
CA SER A 138 8.06 8.40 6.34
C SER A 138 6.71 7.75 6.02
N ALA A 139 5.94 8.38 5.12
CA ALA A 139 4.69 7.87 4.60
C ALA A 139 4.52 8.34 3.16
N LEU A 140 4.13 7.44 2.26
CA LEU A 140 4.03 7.68 0.81
C LEU A 140 2.83 6.91 0.24
N THR A 141 2.07 7.54 -0.64
CA THR A 141 1.02 6.87 -1.41
C THR A 141 0.88 7.47 -2.81
N TYR A 142 0.41 6.68 -3.78
CA TYR A 142 0.00 7.19 -5.08
C TYR A 142 -1.52 7.38 -5.11
N SER A 143 -1.97 8.53 -5.61
CA SER A 143 -3.39 8.79 -5.86
C SER A 143 -3.65 8.79 -7.36
N ALA A 144 -4.35 7.77 -7.86
CA ALA A 144 -4.76 7.71 -9.26
C ALA A 144 -5.72 8.86 -9.63
N GLU A 145 -6.59 9.28 -8.70
CA GLU A 145 -7.52 10.40 -8.91
C GLU A 145 -6.79 11.74 -9.12
N GLN A 146 -5.68 11.95 -8.40
CA GLN A 146 -4.90 13.17 -8.51
C GLN A 146 -3.71 13.05 -9.45
N GLY A 147 -3.40 11.84 -9.94
CA GLY A 147 -2.27 11.57 -10.82
C GLY A 147 -0.91 11.89 -10.18
N ALA A 148 -0.82 11.85 -8.85
CA ALA A 148 0.33 12.35 -8.09
C ALA A 148 0.64 11.44 -6.89
N PHE A 149 1.88 11.50 -6.42
CA PHE A 149 2.26 10.93 -5.13
C PHE A 149 1.96 11.95 -4.02
N PHE A 150 1.63 11.43 -2.84
CA PHE A 150 1.54 12.20 -1.63
C PHE A 150 2.52 11.63 -0.61
N ALA A 151 3.21 12.52 0.09
CA ALA A 151 4.18 12.14 1.10
C ALA A 151 4.03 12.99 2.36
N LEU A 152 4.33 12.41 3.51
CA LEU A 152 4.34 13.11 4.80
C LEU A 152 5.72 13.02 5.46
N SER A 153 6.15 14.13 6.03
CA SER A 153 7.33 14.18 6.88
C SER A 153 6.99 13.78 8.32
N TYR A 154 7.75 12.85 8.90
CA TYR A 154 7.58 12.42 10.29
C TYR A 154 7.71 13.60 11.27
N ALA A 155 8.83 14.34 11.18
CA ALA A 155 9.21 15.35 12.16
C ALA A 155 8.39 16.63 12.02
N HIS A 156 8.22 17.10 10.78
CA HIS A 156 7.55 18.37 10.49
C HIS A 156 6.04 18.24 10.35
N GLY A 157 5.53 17.03 10.07
CA GLY A 157 4.10 16.80 9.84
C GLY A 157 3.56 17.49 8.59
N SER A 158 4.43 17.87 7.66
CA SER A 158 4.07 18.54 6.41
C SER A 158 3.65 17.52 5.35
N LEU A 159 2.53 17.82 4.67
CA LEU A 159 2.03 17.07 3.53
C LEU A 159 2.58 17.64 2.23
N TRP A 160 3.02 16.76 1.34
CA TRP A 160 3.60 17.10 0.06
C TRP A 160 2.86 16.39 -1.05
N ARG A 161 2.57 17.12 -2.12
CA ARG A 161 2.15 16.55 -3.40
C ARG A 161 3.37 16.49 -4.32
N ILE A 162 3.76 15.29 -4.71
CA ILE A 162 4.89 15.03 -5.59
C ILE A 162 4.35 14.69 -6.97
N ASP A 163 4.89 15.33 -8.00
CA ASP A 163 4.48 15.05 -9.38
C ASP A 163 4.80 13.60 -9.80
N ARG A 164 4.20 13.16 -10.91
CA ARG A 164 4.35 11.76 -11.37
C ARG A 164 5.78 11.46 -11.84
N GLN A 165 6.49 12.50 -12.28
CA GLN A 165 7.86 12.45 -12.77
C GLN A 165 8.88 12.37 -11.62
N LEU A 166 8.45 12.63 -10.38
CA LEU A 166 9.28 12.67 -9.18
C LEU A 166 10.33 13.79 -9.23
N GLU A 167 10.00 14.91 -9.88
CA GLU A 167 10.91 16.06 -10.01
C GLU A 167 10.63 17.13 -8.96
N ARG A 168 9.36 17.35 -8.63
CA ARG A 168 8.92 18.45 -7.77
C ARG A 168 8.01 17.98 -6.65
N ALA A 169 8.19 18.56 -5.48
CA ALA A 169 7.29 18.40 -4.35
C ALA A 169 6.69 19.75 -3.97
N GLN A 170 5.37 19.83 -4.02
CA GLN A 170 4.60 20.99 -3.62
C GLN A 170 4.04 20.79 -2.21
N LYS A 171 4.34 21.69 -1.28
CA LYS A 171 3.75 21.63 0.05
C LYS A 171 2.25 21.92 -0.01
N ILE A 172 1.48 21.12 0.71
CA ILE A 172 0.04 21.32 0.90
C ILE A 172 -0.17 21.90 2.30
N GLU A 173 -0.81 23.06 2.36
CA GLU A 173 -1.13 23.70 3.63
C GLU A 173 -2.18 22.88 4.39
N LEU A 174 -1.79 22.33 5.53
CA LEU A 174 -2.70 21.60 6.41
C LEU A 174 -3.31 22.54 7.44
N SER A 175 -4.56 22.29 7.83
CA SER A 175 -5.19 23.02 8.96
C SER A 175 -4.41 22.86 10.27
N GLU A 176 -3.70 21.75 10.44
CA GLU A 176 -2.70 21.52 11.48
C GLU A 176 -1.68 20.46 11.02
N PRO A 177 -0.42 20.49 11.50
CA PRO A 177 0.60 19.49 11.11
C PRO A 177 0.30 18.09 11.66
N ILE A 178 0.47 17.04 10.84
CA ILE A 178 0.29 15.64 11.26
C ILE A 178 1.64 15.03 11.62
N ARG A 179 2.15 15.34 12.82
CA ARG A 179 3.44 14.82 13.29
C ARG A 179 3.37 13.32 13.60
N GLY A 180 4.49 12.64 13.37
CA GLY A 180 4.57 11.21 13.61
C GLY A 180 3.83 10.36 12.58
N ALA A 181 3.61 10.87 11.36
CA ALA A 181 2.97 10.13 10.29
C ALA A 181 3.87 8.95 9.85
N CYS A 182 3.32 7.74 9.90
CA CYS A 182 4.06 6.50 9.63
C CYS A 182 3.42 5.62 8.56
N ALA A 183 2.23 5.96 8.11
CA ALA A 183 1.62 5.37 6.93
C ALA A 183 0.63 6.37 6.32
N LEU A 184 0.49 6.27 5.01
CA LEU A 184 -0.40 7.10 4.21
C LEU A 184 -1.10 6.20 3.19
N ALA A 185 -2.40 6.39 3.04
CA ALA A 185 -3.20 5.68 2.04
C ALA A 185 -4.13 6.68 1.33
N ALA A 186 -4.22 6.57 0.02
CA ALA A 186 -5.29 7.21 -0.73
C ALA A 186 -6.58 6.41 -0.54
N ARG A 187 -7.68 7.05 -0.14
CA ARG A 187 -8.98 6.40 -0.14
C ARG A 187 -9.53 6.36 -1.55
N PRO A 188 -9.95 5.18 -2.06
CA PRO A 188 -10.70 5.13 -3.29
C PRO A 188 -12.02 5.88 -3.09
N ARG A 189 -12.46 6.59 -4.12
CA ARG A 189 -13.74 7.27 -4.10
C ARG A 189 -14.85 6.22 -3.98
N GLY A 190 -15.51 6.19 -2.82
CA GLY A 190 -16.65 5.30 -2.63
C GLY A 190 -17.82 5.71 -3.52
N VAL A 191 -18.61 4.73 -3.98
CA VAL A 191 -19.82 4.90 -4.83
C VAL A 191 -20.87 5.84 -4.19
N ARG A 192 -20.77 6.11 -2.88
CA ARG A 192 -21.72 6.94 -2.11
C ARG A 192 -21.16 8.25 -1.56
N GLN A 193 -19.95 8.68 -1.95
CA GLN A 193 -19.49 10.00 -1.51
C GLN A 193 -20.29 11.10 -2.24
N PRO A 194 -20.90 12.07 -1.51
CA PRO A 194 -21.56 13.20 -2.12
C PRO A 194 -20.62 13.89 -3.11
N MET A 195 -21.13 14.23 -4.30
CA MET A 195 -20.39 15.01 -5.28
C MET A 195 -19.80 16.25 -4.60
N GLY A 196 -18.47 16.33 -4.54
CA GLY A 196 -17.75 17.47 -3.94
C GLY A 196 -16.72 17.11 -2.87
N ARG A 197 -16.69 15.87 -2.36
CA ARG A 197 -15.53 15.39 -1.59
C ARG A 197 -14.45 14.90 -2.55
N PHE A 198 -13.30 15.56 -2.48
CA PHE A 198 -12.09 15.24 -3.23
C PHE A 198 -11.26 14.22 -2.42
N ALA A 199 -10.55 13.33 -3.13
CA ALA A 199 -9.68 12.28 -2.58
C ALA A 199 -9.31 12.45 -1.09
N GLU A 200 -9.91 11.66 -0.21
CA GLU A 200 -9.55 11.64 1.20
C GLU A 200 -8.25 10.83 1.35
N LEU A 201 -7.22 11.41 1.96
CA LEU A 201 -6.08 10.62 2.43
C LEU A 201 -6.37 10.12 3.84
N CYS A 202 -5.84 8.96 4.16
CA CYS A 202 -5.87 8.36 5.47
C CYS A 202 -4.43 8.28 5.99
N VAL A 203 -4.16 8.91 7.12
CA VAL A 203 -2.82 8.96 7.73
C VAL A 203 -2.85 8.20 9.05
N ARG A 204 -1.84 7.38 9.28
CA ARG A 204 -1.67 6.67 10.54
C ARG A 204 -0.42 7.14 11.26
N THR A 205 -0.58 7.53 12.52
CA THR A 205 0.51 7.76 13.48
C THR A 205 0.52 6.61 14.51
N PRO A 206 1.52 6.52 15.40
CA PRO A 206 1.51 5.54 16.48
C PRO A 206 0.29 5.65 17.43
N ARG A 207 -0.33 6.85 17.51
CA ARG A 207 -1.39 7.16 18.47
C ARG A 207 -2.76 7.27 17.83
N GLU A 208 -2.84 7.78 16.61
CA GLU A 208 -4.09 8.27 16.01
C GLU A 208 -4.17 7.93 14.51
N ILE A 209 -5.39 7.98 13.99
CA ILE A 209 -5.68 7.95 12.57
C ILE A 209 -6.27 9.31 12.20
N TRP A 210 -5.80 9.88 11.10
CA TRP A 210 -6.25 11.18 10.60
C TRP A 210 -6.84 11.02 9.21
N ASP A 211 -7.98 11.66 8.99
CA ASP A 211 -8.52 11.89 7.67
C ASP A 211 -8.02 13.23 7.15
N VAL A 212 -7.65 13.29 5.89
CA VAL A 212 -7.20 14.50 5.21
C VAL A 212 -8.11 14.76 4.02
N GLY A 213 -8.90 15.83 4.10
CA GLY A 213 -9.78 16.28 3.02
C GLY A 213 -9.21 17.51 2.33
N PHE A 214 -8.99 17.44 1.01
CA PHE A 214 -8.50 18.59 0.26
C PHE A 214 -9.59 19.65 0.04
N ALA A 215 -9.19 20.92 0.14
CA ALA A 215 -9.99 22.02 -0.37
C ALA A 215 -10.14 21.93 -1.90
N PRO A 216 -11.16 22.57 -2.51
CA PRO A 216 -11.35 22.54 -3.97
C PRO A 216 -10.13 23.00 -4.77
N SER A 217 -9.33 23.92 -4.23
CA SER A 217 -8.09 24.42 -4.85
C SER A 217 -6.96 23.39 -4.88
N ARG A 218 -7.04 22.35 -4.03
CA ARG A 218 -5.99 21.34 -3.79
C ARG A 218 -4.64 21.92 -3.37
N ARG A 219 -4.62 23.15 -2.87
CA ARG A 219 -3.42 23.79 -2.27
C ARG A 219 -3.43 23.74 -0.74
N SER A 220 -4.58 23.42 -0.17
CA SER A 220 -4.75 23.20 1.26
C SER A 220 -5.60 21.96 1.52
N ALA A 221 -5.49 21.43 2.73
CA ALA A 221 -6.31 20.33 3.22
C ALA A 221 -6.66 20.51 4.70
N TYR A 222 -7.83 20.00 5.07
CA TYR A 222 -8.30 19.95 6.43
C TYR A 222 -8.03 18.57 6.99
N VAL A 223 -7.53 18.52 8.22
CA VAL A 223 -7.27 17.25 8.89
C VAL A 223 -8.30 17.03 9.99
N THR A 224 -8.68 15.79 10.23
CA THR A 224 -9.64 15.43 11.27
C THR A 224 -9.17 14.15 11.94
N ALA A 225 -8.86 14.23 13.23
CA ALA A 225 -8.50 13.06 14.02
C ALA A 225 -9.70 12.14 14.21
N ARG A 226 -9.49 10.84 14.06
CA ARG A 226 -10.43 9.80 14.45
C ARG A 226 -9.93 9.07 15.68
N THR A 227 -10.83 8.78 16.60
CA THR A 227 -10.54 7.91 17.75
C THR A 227 -10.33 6.48 17.27
N ARG A 228 -9.34 5.81 17.85
CA ARG A 228 -8.89 4.47 17.45
C ARG A 228 -10.01 3.42 17.44
N VAL A 229 -11.10 3.62 18.17
CA VAL A 229 -12.18 2.62 18.35
C VAL A 229 -13.00 2.39 17.08
N GLU A 230 -12.89 3.27 16.08
CA GLU A 230 -13.48 3.12 14.75
C GLU A 230 -12.46 2.45 13.79
N TYR A 231 -12.18 1.15 13.97
CA TYR A 231 -11.06 0.46 13.28
C TYR A 231 -11.35 0.03 11.83
N ASP A 232 -10.26 -0.04 11.05
CA ASP A 232 -10.02 -0.70 9.74
C ASP A 232 -10.10 0.05 8.40
N SER A 233 -10.18 1.39 8.37
CA SER A 233 -10.42 2.10 7.08
C SER A 233 -9.22 2.76 6.38
N CYS A 234 -8.04 2.86 7.01
CA CYS A 234 -6.81 3.07 6.23
C CYS A 234 -6.42 1.69 5.68
N GLY A 235 -6.98 1.29 4.52
CA GLY A 235 -6.69 -0.02 3.91
C GLY A 235 -5.20 -0.34 4.02
N ALA A 236 -4.88 -1.55 4.50
CA ALA A 236 -3.51 -1.95 4.78
C ALA A 236 -2.67 -1.81 3.50
N SER A 237 -1.83 -0.77 3.46
CA SER A 237 -0.79 -0.60 2.44
C SER A 237 0.29 -1.64 2.65
#